data_AF-A0A8J8CMK0-F1
#
_entry.id   AF-A0A8J8CMK0-F1
#
_cell.length_a   1.000
_cell.length_b   1.000
_cell.length_c   1.000
_cell.angle_alpha   90.00
_cell.angle_beta   90.00
_cell.angle_gamma   90.00
#
_symmetry.space_group_name_H-M   'P 1'
#
loop_
_entity.id
_entity.type
_entity.pdbx_description
1 polymer ?
#
loop_
_entity_poly.entity_id
_entity_poly.type
_entity_poly.pdbx_seq_one_letter_code
_entity_poly.pdbx_strand_id
1 'polypeptide(L)'
;MLKKAVVIGVCFVAIAGCTQAVSPRATQSTPERSTENRQQESDSTEQRQTRLAEDERETRKQAALSSIKQLEQQKDLLSQRMLGRQQKLSNLELRANQLETELSTYNRRVQAFILAHKNSVGCMGALGVSLDETNHYSKDVKDLAGAATLVCGAAVIANDGFRNEVIRVADQLSQASNHVKNLTSQLQGVRSQINTENASLEQEQTEASNLASGIQNYHSQLEREQVSTKN
;
A
#
# COMPACT_ATOMS: atom_id res chain seq x y z
N MET A 1 -25.79 1.93 12.95
CA MET A 1 -26.10 1.99 11.51
C MET A 1 -25.95 0.59 10.93
N LEU A 2 -27.08 -0.06 10.61
CA LEU A 2 -27.20 -1.43 10.09
C LEU A 2 -26.86 -1.47 8.59
N LYS A 3 -26.14 -2.51 8.13
CA LYS A 3 -26.10 -2.89 6.71
C LYS A 3 -26.82 -4.23 6.51
N LYS A 4 -27.81 -4.18 5.62
CA LYS A 4 -28.77 -5.23 5.28
C LYS A 4 -28.17 -6.21 4.27
N ALA A 5 -28.56 -7.48 4.42
CA ALA A 5 -28.40 -8.55 3.43
C ALA A 5 -29.40 -8.38 2.28
N VAL A 6 -28.99 -8.77 1.07
CA VAL A 6 -29.84 -8.83 -0.13
C VAL A 6 -30.06 -10.30 -0.48
N VAL A 7 -31.33 -10.72 -0.42
CA VAL A 7 -31.85 -11.99 -0.92
C VAL A 7 -32.64 -11.68 -2.19
N ILE A 8 -32.32 -12.33 -3.31
CA ILE A 8 -33.10 -12.23 -4.54
C ILE A 8 -33.73 -13.61 -4.78
N GLY A 9 -35.04 -13.69 -4.54
CA GLY A 9 -35.89 -14.79 -4.96
C GLY A 9 -36.40 -14.55 -6.37
N VAL A 10 -36.55 -15.61 -7.15
CA VAL A 10 -37.17 -15.57 -8.49
C VAL A 10 -38.45 -16.41 -8.46
N CYS A 11 -39.54 -15.75 -8.85
CA CYS A 11 -40.89 -16.27 -8.98
C CYS A 11 -41.03 -17.29 -10.13
N PHE A 12 -41.76 -18.37 -9.88
CA PHE A 12 -42.35 -19.20 -10.93
C PHE A 12 -43.80 -18.77 -11.17
N VAL A 13 -44.13 -18.49 -12.44
CA VAL A 13 -45.47 -18.15 -12.91
C VAL A 13 -46.27 -19.43 -13.13
N ALA A 14 -47.43 -19.50 -12.47
CA ALA A 14 -48.44 -20.51 -12.70
C ALA A 14 -49.37 -20.10 -13.85
N ILE A 15 -49.67 -21.03 -14.75
CA ILE A 15 -50.82 -20.91 -15.66
C ILE A 15 -51.67 -22.17 -15.47
N ALA A 16 -52.93 -21.95 -15.11
CA ALA A 16 -53.97 -22.94 -14.89
C ALA A 16 -55.08 -22.78 -15.94
N GLY A 17 -55.73 -23.91 -16.25
CA GLY A 17 -57.03 -24.00 -16.93
C GLY A 17 -57.03 -25.02 -18.08
N CYS A 18 -58.02 -25.86 -18.32
CA CYS A 18 -59.24 -26.25 -17.61
C CYS A 18 -59.81 -27.51 -18.31
N THR A 19 -60.27 -28.49 -17.51
CA THR A 19 -61.44 -29.39 -17.68
C THR A 19 -61.84 -29.96 -19.05
N GLN A 20 -62.04 -31.29 -19.15
CA GLN A 20 -63.36 -31.94 -18.98
C GLN A 20 -63.28 -33.48 -18.99
N ALA A 21 -64.29 -34.11 -18.39
CA ALA A 21 -64.40 -35.51 -18.02
C ALA A 21 -65.19 -36.35 -19.04
N VAL A 22 -64.87 -37.65 -19.19
CA VAL A 22 -65.80 -38.72 -19.62
C VAL A 22 -65.35 -40.06 -19.00
N SER A 23 -66.31 -40.83 -18.47
CA SER A 23 -66.20 -42.16 -17.85
C SER A 23 -66.79 -43.24 -18.80
N PRO A 24 -66.91 -44.53 -18.43
CA PRO A 24 -65.90 -45.60 -18.41
C PRO A 24 -66.22 -46.73 -19.41
N ARG A 25 -65.27 -47.64 -19.71
CA ARG A 25 -65.62 -48.99 -20.23
C ARG A 25 -64.56 -50.05 -19.93
N ALA A 26 -65.04 -51.18 -19.45
CA ALA A 26 -64.28 -52.32 -18.95
C ALA A 26 -63.80 -53.29 -20.03
N THR A 27 -62.81 -54.11 -19.63
CA THR A 27 -62.36 -55.40 -20.21
C THR A 27 -61.68 -55.27 -21.59
N GLN A 28 -60.49 -55.83 -21.85
CA GLN A 28 -60.08 -57.23 -21.69
C GLN A 28 -58.56 -57.40 -22.01
N SER A 29 -57.89 -58.32 -21.31
CA SER A 29 -56.76 -59.17 -21.74
C SER A 29 -55.82 -58.70 -22.87
N THR A 30 -54.53 -58.55 -22.56
CA THR A 30 -53.39 -59.27 -23.18
C THR A 30 -52.12 -58.93 -22.37
N PRO A 31 -51.46 -59.87 -21.68
CA PRO A 31 -50.16 -59.62 -21.07
C PRO A 31 -49.08 -60.14 -22.00
N GLU A 32 -48.53 -59.31 -22.87
CA GLU A 32 -47.24 -59.62 -23.50
C GLU A 32 -46.68 -58.35 -24.15
N ARG A 33 -45.38 -58.08 -23.94
CA ARG A 33 -44.57 -56.99 -24.51
C ARG A 33 -44.51 -55.64 -23.77
N SER A 34 -44.32 -55.65 -22.45
CA SER A 34 -44.10 -54.43 -21.64
C SER A 34 -42.73 -54.33 -20.96
N THR A 35 -41.81 -55.26 -21.22
CA THR A 35 -40.45 -55.25 -20.64
C THR A 35 -39.41 -54.58 -21.55
N GLU A 36 -39.48 -54.74 -22.87
CA GLU A 36 -38.54 -54.11 -23.82
C GLU A 36 -38.66 -52.57 -23.86
N ASN A 37 -39.87 -52.00 -23.87
CA ASN A 37 -40.06 -50.54 -23.90
C ASN A 37 -39.62 -49.84 -22.60
N ARG A 38 -39.71 -50.51 -21.43
CA ARG A 38 -39.22 -49.95 -20.16
C ARG A 38 -37.70 -49.97 -20.04
N GLN A 39 -37.04 -50.97 -20.64
CA GLN A 39 -35.58 -51.02 -20.69
C GLN A 39 -35.00 -49.99 -21.68
N GLN A 40 -35.69 -49.75 -22.80
CA GLN A 40 -35.29 -48.74 -23.78
C GLN A 40 -35.51 -47.29 -23.28
N GLU A 41 -36.56 -47.03 -22.51
CA GLU A 41 -36.73 -45.75 -21.80
C GLU A 41 -35.71 -45.55 -20.67
N SER A 42 -35.40 -46.60 -19.90
CA SER A 42 -34.38 -46.57 -18.84
C SER A 42 -33.00 -46.17 -19.39
N ASP A 43 -32.53 -46.84 -20.45
CA ASP A 43 -31.24 -46.56 -21.11
C ASP A 43 -31.16 -45.12 -21.64
N SER A 44 -32.26 -44.62 -22.21
CA SER A 44 -32.31 -43.26 -22.75
C SER A 44 -32.30 -42.17 -21.66
N THR A 45 -32.79 -42.49 -20.46
CA THR A 45 -32.83 -41.57 -19.32
C THR A 45 -31.46 -41.50 -18.64
N GLU A 46 -30.79 -42.65 -18.52
CA GLU A 46 -29.44 -42.77 -17.97
C GLU A 46 -28.39 -42.10 -18.87
N GLN A 47 -28.53 -42.24 -20.20
CA GLN A 47 -27.74 -41.49 -21.19
C GLN A 47 -27.99 -39.97 -21.17
N ARG A 48 -29.22 -39.53 -20.87
CA ARG A 48 -29.52 -38.10 -20.71
C ARG A 48 -28.87 -37.54 -19.44
N GLN A 49 -28.96 -38.26 -18.33
CA GLN A 49 -28.37 -37.84 -17.06
C GLN A 49 -26.84 -37.74 -17.13
N THR A 50 -26.19 -38.68 -17.82
CA THR A 50 -24.73 -38.64 -18.03
C THR A 50 -24.30 -37.46 -18.90
N ARG A 51 -25.01 -37.17 -20.01
CA ARG A 51 -24.71 -36.00 -20.85
C ARG A 51 -24.91 -34.67 -20.12
N LEU A 52 -25.96 -34.55 -19.30
CA LEU A 52 -26.19 -33.37 -18.46
C LEU A 52 -25.07 -33.19 -17.42
N ALA A 53 -24.62 -34.27 -16.79
CA ALA A 53 -23.53 -34.22 -15.82
C ALA A 53 -22.18 -33.86 -16.47
N GLU A 54 -21.96 -34.27 -17.72
CA GLU A 54 -20.76 -33.92 -18.49
C GLU A 54 -20.78 -32.43 -18.91
N ASP A 55 -21.91 -31.93 -19.39
CA ASP A 55 -22.11 -30.53 -19.79
C ASP A 55 -21.98 -29.56 -18.60
N GLU A 56 -22.51 -29.95 -17.42
CA GLU A 56 -22.29 -29.21 -16.17
C GLU A 56 -20.81 -29.13 -15.77
N ARG A 57 -20.05 -30.22 -15.97
CA ARG A 57 -18.62 -30.26 -15.67
C ARG A 57 -17.82 -29.41 -16.64
N GLU A 58 -18.13 -29.46 -17.94
CA GLU A 58 -17.47 -28.59 -18.92
C GLU A 58 -17.72 -27.11 -18.61
N THR A 59 -18.95 -26.77 -18.22
CA THR A 59 -19.30 -25.41 -17.79
C THR A 59 -18.49 -24.98 -16.56
N ARG A 60 -18.34 -25.86 -15.55
CA ARG A 60 -17.52 -25.57 -14.36
C ARG A 60 -16.04 -25.39 -14.69
N LYS A 61 -15.49 -26.22 -15.57
CA LYS A 61 -14.10 -26.09 -16.05
C LYS A 61 -13.87 -24.77 -16.77
N GLN A 62 -14.77 -24.40 -17.68
CA GLN A 62 -14.67 -23.12 -18.39
C GLN A 62 -14.77 -21.92 -17.43
N ALA A 63 -15.66 -21.98 -16.44
CA ALA A 63 -15.78 -20.95 -15.41
C ALA A 63 -14.51 -20.83 -14.55
N ALA A 64 -13.90 -21.95 -14.16
CA ALA A 64 -12.65 -21.97 -13.40
C ALA A 64 -11.47 -21.43 -14.22
N LEU A 65 -11.33 -21.81 -15.50
CA LEU A 65 -10.29 -21.29 -16.39
C LEU A 65 -10.43 -19.78 -16.63
N SER A 66 -11.66 -19.30 -16.81
CA SER A 66 -11.93 -17.87 -16.91
C SER A 66 -11.53 -17.13 -15.63
N SER A 67 -11.81 -17.70 -14.46
CA SER A 67 -11.44 -17.13 -13.16
C SER A 67 -9.93 -17.07 -12.98
N ILE A 68 -9.20 -18.13 -13.34
CA ILE A 68 -7.73 -18.16 -13.33
C ILE A 68 -7.18 -17.03 -14.21
N LYS A 69 -7.68 -16.90 -15.45
CA LYS A 69 -7.22 -15.86 -16.38
C LYS A 69 -7.45 -14.45 -15.83
N GLN A 70 -8.59 -14.20 -15.18
CA GLN A 70 -8.87 -12.91 -14.54
C GLN A 70 -7.88 -12.62 -13.40
N LEU A 71 -7.59 -13.61 -12.56
CA LEU A 71 -6.63 -13.47 -11.46
C LEU A 71 -5.20 -13.26 -11.97
N GLU A 72 -4.80 -13.93 -13.05
CA GLU A 72 -3.50 -13.71 -13.69
C GLU A 72 -3.36 -12.28 -14.23
N GLN A 73 -4.40 -11.76 -14.90
CA GLN A 73 -4.42 -10.37 -15.35
C GLN A 73 -4.32 -9.38 -14.18
N GLN A 74 -5.00 -9.64 -13.07
CA GLN A 74 -4.89 -8.82 -11.87
C GLN A 74 -3.47 -8.87 -11.28
N LYS A 75 -2.86 -10.06 -11.23
CA LYS A 75 -1.49 -10.26 -10.76
C LYS A 75 -0.49 -9.46 -11.60
N ASP A 76 -0.65 -9.44 -12.92
CA ASP A 76 0.26 -8.71 -13.82
C ASP A 76 0.16 -7.20 -13.62
N LEU A 77 -1.07 -6.66 -13.50
CA LEU A 77 -1.29 -5.24 -13.19
C LEU A 77 -0.70 -4.86 -11.82
N LEU A 78 -0.87 -5.72 -10.83
CA LEU A 78 -0.33 -5.53 -9.50
C LEU A 78 1.20 -5.55 -9.51
N SER A 79 1.81 -6.46 -10.26
CA SER A 79 3.26 -6.54 -10.44
C SER A 79 3.83 -5.26 -11.05
N GLN A 80 3.19 -4.72 -12.10
CA GLN A 80 3.59 -3.43 -12.69
C GLN A 80 3.50 -2.28 -11.68
N ARG A 81 2.44 -2.25 -10.86
CA ARG A 81 2.27 -1.24 -9.82
C ARG A 81 3.37 -1.33 -8.76
N MET A 82 3.67 -2.53 -8.29
CA MET A 82 4.75 -2.78 -7.31
C MET A 82 6.11 -2.34 -7.86
N LEU A 83 6.42 -2.63 -9.13
CA LEU A 83 7.65 -2.16 -9.78
C LEU A 83 7.73 -0.62 -9.82
N GLY A 84 6.63 0.04 -10.16
CA GLY A 84 6.54 1.50 -10.14
C GLY A 84 6.78 2.09 -8.73
N ARG A 85 6.25 1.44 -7.69
CA ARG A 85 6.50 1.85 -6.30
C ARG A 85 7.93 1.63 -5.86
N GLN A 86 8.55 0.51 -6.24
CA GLN A 86 9.96 0.26 -5.94
C GLN A 86 10.87 1.34 -6.56
N GLN A 87 10.59 1.75 -7.79
CA GLN A 87 11.31 2.86 -8.43
C GLN A 87 11.09 4.19 -7.67
N LYS A 88 9.86 4.47 -7.25
CA LYS A 88 9.54 5.66 -6.46
C LYS A 88 10.25 5.66 -5.10
N LEU A 89 10.26 4.52 -4.41
CA LEU A 89 10.99 4.33 -3.15
C LEU A 89 12.48 4.61 -3.33
N SER A 90 13.09 4.01 -4.35
CA SER A 90 14.51 4.26 -4.67
C SER A 90 14.80 5.74 -4.90
N ASN A 91 13.92 6.46 -5.60
CA ASN A 91 14.07 7.91 -5.80
C ASN A 91 13.94 8.71 -4.49
N LEU A 92 12.97 8.36 -3.64
CA LEU A 92 12.76 9.00 -2.34
C LEU A 92 13.94 8.75 -1.40
N GLU A 93 14.46 7.53 -1.35
CA GLU A 93 15.64 7.16 -0.57
C GLU A 93 16.88 7.94 -1.02
N LEU A 94 17.11 8.04 -2.33
CA LEU A 94 18.18 8.87 -2.88
C LEU A 94 18.05 10.33 -2.43
N ARG A 95 16.84 10.89 -2.51
CA ARG A 95 16.56 12.26 -2.07
C ARG A 95 16.78 12.45 -0.57
N ALA A 96 16.40 11.47 0.26
CA ALA A 96 16.65 11.49 1.70
C ALA A 96 18.16 11.53 1.99
N ASN A 97 18.94 10.65 1.33
CA ASN A 97 20.39 10.59 1.47
C ASN A 97 21.08 11.90 1.04
N GLN A 98 20.57 12.54 -0.03
CA GLN A 98 21.05 13.85 -0.47
C GLN A 98 20.80 14.93 0.59
N LEU A 99 19.57 15.01 1.13
CA LEU A 99 19.22 15.97 2.19
C LEU A 99 20.04 15.75 3.47
N GLU A 100 20.30 14.49 3.85
CA GLU A 100 21.14 14.15 4.99
C GLU A 100 22.60 14.61 4.78
N THR A 101 23.13 14.38 3.59
CA THR A 101 24.48 14.81 3.22
C THR A 101 24.58 16.33 3.19
N GLU A 102 23.58 17.02 2.64
CA GLU A 102 23.51 18.48 2.61
C GLU A 102 23.45 19.07 4.02
N LEU A 103 22.59 18.52 4.88
CA LEU A 103 22.46 18.94 6.28
C LEU A 103 23.77 18.74 7.05
N SER A 104 24.42 17.58 6.88
CA SER A 104 25.71 17.28 7.51
C SER A 104 26.81 18.25 7.04
N THR A 105 26.90 18.47 5.73
CA THR A 105 27.88 19.37 5.12
C THR A 105 27.64 20.81 5.54
N TYR A 106 26.38 21.24 5.59
CA TYR A 106 26.01 22.57 6.05
C TYR A 106 26.38 22.77 7.52
N ASN A 107 26.04 21.83 8.40
CA ASN A 107 26.40 21.90 9.81
C ASN A 107 27.91 22.00 10.03
N ARG A 108 28.72 21.22 9.29
CA ARG A 108 30.19 21.34 9.37
C ARG A 108 30.70 22.72 8.94
N ARG A 109 30.10 23.30 7.90
CA ARG A 109 30.45 24.67 7.46
C ARG A 109 30.09 25.71 8.52
N VAL A 110 28.94 25.59 9.16
CA VAL A 110 28.52 26.51 10.23
C VAL A 110 29.41 26.35 11.47
N GLN A 111 29.80 25.13 11.83
CA GLN A 111 30.75 24.90 12.91
C GLN A 111 32.12 25.52 12.62
N ALA A 112 32.64 25.34 11.40
CA ALA A 112 33.88 25.98 10.98
C ALA A 112 33.77 27.52 11.04
N PHE A 113 32.63 28.07 10.63
CA PHE A 113 32.32 29.49 10.75
C PHE A 113 32.31 29.95 12.22
N ILE A 114 31.61 29.24 13.12
CA ILE A 114 31.60 29.54 14.56
C ILE A 114 33.03 29.59 15.12
N LEU A 115 33.89 28.64 14.75
CA LEU A 115 35.27 28.60 15.21
C LEU A 115 36.14 29.72 14.61
N ALA A 116 35.93 30.07 13.34
CA ALA A 116 36.61 31.19 12.70
C ALA A 116 36.23 32.53 13.36
N HIS A 117 34.98 32.65 13.82
CA HIS A 117 34.43 33.83 14.49
C HIS A 117 34.32 33.67 16.02
N LYS A 118 35.16 32.80 16.62
CA LYS A 118 35.06 32.41 18.04
C LYS A 118 35.02 33.57 19.04
N ASN A 119 35.74 34.66 18.76
CA ASN A 119 35.76 35.83 19.65
C ASN A 119 34.42 36.55 19.61
N SER A 120 33.87 36.76 18.41
CA SER A 120 32.56 37.38 18.22
C SER A 120 31.45 36.50 18.80
N VAL A 121 31.48 35.19 18.55
CA VAL A 121 30.53 34.22 19.10
C VAL A 121 30.60 34.15 20.63
N GLY A 122 31.80 34.09 21.21
CA GLY A 122 31.97 34.13 22.67
C GLY A 122 31.41 35.41 23.27
N CYS A 123 31.59 36.55 22.60
CA CYS A 123 30.99 37.82 23.02
C CYS A 123 29.48 37.87 22.83
N MET A 124 28.90 37.19 21.84
CA MET A 124 27.46 37.09 21.71
C MET A 124 26.84 36.46 22.95
N GLY A 125 27.36 35.31 23.40
CA GLY A 125 26.80 34.66 24.58
C GLY A 125 27.17 35.36 25.89
N ALA A 126 28.33 36.03 25.99
CA ALA A 126 28.71 36.80 27.18
C ALA A 126 27.87 38.07 27.37
N LEU A 127 27.48 38.73 26.27
CA LEU A 127 26.69 39.96 26.29
C LEU A 127 25.19 39.70 26.20
N GLY A 128 24.76 38.43 26.18
CA GLY A 128 23.35 38.09 26.02
C GLY A 128 22.77 38.56 24.69
N VAL A 129 23.59 38.70 23.64
CA VAL A 129 23.12 38.79 22.26
C VAL A 129 22.60 37.39 21.92
N SER A 130 21.40 37.10 22.40
CA SER A 130 20.87 35.77 22.45
C SER A 130 20.35 35.38 21.07
N LEU A 131 20.94 34.30 20.56
CA LEU A 131 20.17 33.42 19.69
C LEU A 131 19.02 32.84 20.53
N ASP A 132 17.82 32.79 19.96
CA ASP A 132 16.66 32.12 20.54
C ASP A 132 17.06 30.72 21.08
N GLU A 133 16.48 30.26 22.18
CA GLU A 133 16.80 28.94 22.76
C GLU A 133 16.46 27.77 21.81
N THR A 134 15.55 28.01 20.87
CA THR A 134 15.18 27.08 19.79
C THR A 134 16.13 27.15 18.59
N ASN A 135 17.16 28.01 18.63
CA ASN A 135 18.19 28.07 17.60
C ASN A 135 19.12 26.85 17.74
N HIS A 136 19.38 26.19 16.63
CA HIS A 136 20.18 24.96 16.58
C HIS A 136 21.61 25.14 17.13
N TYR A 137 22.17 26.34 17.02
CA TYR A 137 23.54 26.67 17.43
C TYR A 137 23.61 27.41 18.77
N SER A 138 22.47 27.66 19.44
CA SER A 138 22.43 28.40 20.71
C SER A 138 23.33 27.77 21.78
N LYS A 139 23.39 26.44 21.81
CA LYS A 139 24.26 25.70 22.73
C LYS A 139 25.75 25.96 22.45
N ASP A 140 26.17 25.87 21.18
CA ASP A 140 27.56 26.10 20.79
C ASP A 140 28.01 27.53 21.13
N VAL A 141 27.13 28.52 20.95
CA VAL A 141 27.38 29.91 21.35
C VAL A 141 27.51 30.07 22.86
N LYS A 142 26.62 29.42 23.64
CA LYS A 142 26.66 29.45 25.12
C LYS A 142 27.94 28.78 25.66
N ASP A 143 28.35 27.66 25.08
CA ASP A 143 29.57 26.95 25.49
C ASP A 143 30.83 27.79 25.22
N LEU A 144 30.88 28.53 24.10
CA LEU A 144 31.99 29.44 23.77
C LEU A 144 32.01 30.70 24.65
N ALA A 145 30.84 31.15 25.11
CA ALA A 145 30.71 32.34 25.94
C ALA A 145 31.33 32.18 27.34
N GLY A 146 31.27 30.97 27.91
CA GLY A 146 31.87 30.66 29.20
C GLY A 146 33.39 30.91 29.25
N ALA A 147 34.07 30.96 28.10
CA ALA A 147 35.49 31.25 27.99
C ALA A 147 35.84 32.73 27.71
N ALA A 148 34.86 33.58 27.33
CA ALA A 148 35.12 34.90 26.73
C ALA A 148 34.65 36.13 27.55
N THR A 149 33.98 35.92 28.70
CA THR A 149 33.22 36.95 29.43
C THR A 149 33.98 38.21 29.84
N LEU A 150 35.29 38.15 30.05
CA LEU A 150 36.05 39.28 30.62
C LEU A 150 36.46 40.37 29.60
N VAL A 151 36.47 40.08 28.30
CA VAL A 151 37.00 41.01 27.27
C VAL A 151 35.88 41.68 26.45
N CYS A 152 34.70 41.08 26.43
CA CYS A 152 33.62 41.45 25.51
C CYS A 152 32.91 42.77 25.87
N GLY A 153 32.74 43.07 27.16
CA GLY A 153 32.02 44.27 27.62
C GLY A 153 32.69 45.58 27.18
N ALA A 154 34.00 45.70 27.39
CA ALA A 154 34.74 46.90 26.98
C ALA A 154 34.98 46.95 25.46
N ALA A 155 35.27 45.80 24.83
CA ALA A 155 35.58 45.74 23.40
C ALA A 155 34.37 46.03 22.51
N VAL A 156 33.17 45.57 22.86
CA VAL A 156 31.95 45.83 22.05
C VAL A 156 31.49 47.28 22.18
N ILE A 157 31.64 47.90 23.35
CA ILE A 157 31.24 49.30 23.56
C ILE A 157 32.24 50.27 22.92
N ALA A 158 33.54 49.95 22.96
CA ALA A 158 34.58 50.85 22.48
C ALA A 158 34.96 50.68 21.00
N ASN A 159 34.49 49.62 20.32
CA ASN A 159 34.87 49.31 18.94
C ASN A 159 33.66 48.94 18.07
N ASP A 160 33.24 49.90 17.24
CA ASP A 160 32.13 49.73 16.29
C ASP A 160 32.38 48.61 15.27
N GLY A 161 33.64 48.38 14.87
CA GLY A 161 34.00 47.31 13.95
C GLY A 161 33.74 45.93 14.56
N PHE A 162 34.10 45.75 15.84
CA PHE A 162 33.84 44.51 16.55
C PHE A 162 32.35 44.30 16.85
N ARG A 163 31.64 45.37 17.23
CA ARG A 163 30.18 45.33 17.42
C ARG A 163 29.44 44.90 16.14
N ASN A 164 29.80 45.47 14.99
CA ASN A 164 29.20 45.11 13.70
C ASN A 164 29.49 43.66 13.33
N GLU A 165 30.68 43.15 13.67
CA GLU A 165 31.03 41.75 13.44
C GLU A 165 30.16 40.80 14.30
N VAL A 166 29.98 41.12 15.58
CA VAL A 166 29.09 40.36 16.50
C VAL A 166 27.66 40.29 15.95
N ILE A 167 27.11 41.40 15.45
CA ILE A 167 25.76 41.44 14.87
C ILE A 167 25.69 40.58 13.60
N ARG A 168 26.68 40.69 12.69
CA ARG A 168 26.73 39.89 11.45
C ARG A 168 26.79 38.39 11.73
N VAL A 169 27.61 37.99 12.71
CA VAL A 169 27.72 36.58 13.13
C VAL A 169 26.38 36.11 13.71
N ALA A 170 25.71 36.92 14.53
CA ALA A 170 24.39 36.59 15.07
C ALA A 170 23.34 36.38 13.97
N ASP A 171 23.27 37.28 12.99
CA ASP A 171 22.36 37.18 11.86
C ASP A 171 22.66 35.93 11.01
N GLN A 172 23.94 35.64 10.75
CA GLN A 172 24.34 34.45 10.00
C GLN A 172 23.99 33.15 10.74
N LEU A 173 24.15 33.08 12.07
CA LEU A 173 23.75 31.91 12.86
C LEU A 173 22.22 31.75 12.95
N SER A 174 21.48 32.85 12.97
CA SER A 174 20.02 32.83 12.88
C SER A 174 19.54 32.28 11.53
N GLN A 175 20.09 32.80 10.42
CA GLN A 175 19.81 32.31 9.08
C GLN A 175 20.20 30.83 8.92
N ALA A 176 21.35 30.43 9.46
CA ALA A 176 21.81 29.05 9.43
C ALA A 176 20.87 28.11 10.17
N SER A 177 20.40 28.49 11.37
CA SER A 177 19.43 27.69 12.10
C SER A 177 18.11 27.53 11.32
N ASN A 178 17.64 28.58 10.65
CA ASN A 178 16.44 28.49 9.82
C ASN A 178 16.65 27.57 8.61
N HIS A 179 17.83 27.62 8.00
CA HIS A 179 18.18 26.72 6.89
C HIS A 179 18.21 25.26 7.33
N VAL A 180 18.83 24.95 8.49
CA VAL A 180 18.81 23.60 9.07
C VAL A 180 17.39 23.14 9.40
N LYS A 181 16.55 24.00 9.98
CA LYS A 181 15.13 23.69 10.25
C LYS A 181 14.39 23.33 8.96
N ASN A 182 14.61 24.08 7.88
CA ASN A 182 14.01 23.80 6.58
C ASN A 182 14.48 22.45 5.99
N LEU A 183 15.79 22.20 5.95
CA LEU A 183 16.34 20.93 5.47
C LEU A 183 15.82 19.73 6.29
N THR A 184 15.78 19.88 7.62
CA THR A 184 15.25 18.85 8.53
C THR A 184 13.77 18.57 8.24
N SER A 185 12.96 19.61 8.04
CA SER A 185 11.55 19.47 7.71
C SER A 185 11.35 18.77 6.37
N GLN A 186 12.13 19.12 5.34
CA GLN A 186 12.11 18.44 4.05
C GLN A 186 12.48 16.96 4.18
N LEU A 187 13.54 16.65 4.95
CA LEU A 187 13.96 15.27 5.20
C LEU A 187 12.87 14.46 5.91
N GLN A 188 12.22 15.03 6.93
CA GLN A 188 11.09 14.39 7.60
C GLN A 188 9.92 14.14 6.63
N GLY A 189 9.62 15.11 5.76
CA GLY A 189 8.59 14.96 4.74
C GLY A 189 8.89 13.83 3.75
N VAL A 190 10.14 13.70 3.31
CA VAL A 190 10.58 12.61 2.42
C VAL A 190 10.51 11.26 3.14
N ARG A 191 11.01 11.16 4.38
CA ARG A 191 10.93 9.92 5.18
C ARG A 191 9.49 9.48 5.44
N SER A 192 8.57 10.42 5.67
CA SER A 192 7.15 10.11 5.79
C SER A 192 6.60 9.50 4.50
N GLN A 193 6.99 10.03 3.33
CA GLN A 193 6.58 9.47 2.05
C GLN A 193 7.15 8.06 1.83
N ILE A 194 8.41 7.81 2.20
CA ILE A 194 9.02 6.47 2.15
C ILE A 194 8.18 5.49 2.98
N ASN A 195 7.82 5.85 4.21
CA ASN A 195 7.01 4.98 5.08
C ASN A 195 5.63 4.69 4.47
N THR A 196 4.96 5.69 3.89
CA THR A 196 3.67 5.49 3.21
C THR A 196 3.78 4.57 1.99
N GLU A 197 4.84 4.72 1.19
CA GLU A 197 5.07 3.86 0.02
C GLU A 197 5.43 2.43 0.42
N ASN A 198 6.25 2.24 1.47
CA ASN A 198 6.56 0.91 2.00
C ASN A 198 5.30 0.20 2.53
N ALA A 199 4.45 0.89 3.30
CA ALA A 199 3.19 0.32 3.77
C ALA A 199 2.25 -0.08 2.61
N SER A 200 2.22 0.74 1.55
CA SER A 200 1.44 0.42 0.35
C SER A 200 2.02 -0.80 -0.39
N LEU A 201 3.35 -0.92 -0.45
CA LEU A 201 4.03 -2.05 -1.08
C LEU A 201 3.79 -3.35 -0.31
N GLU A 202 3.82 -3.32 1.03
CA GLU A 202 3.50 -4.48 1.88
C GLU A 202 2.05 -4.95 1.67
N GLN A 203 1.11 -4.01 1.56
CA GLN A 203 -0.28 -4.32 1.26
C GLN A 203 -0.41 -4.99 -0.12
N GLU A 204 0.25 -4.44 -1.14
CA GLU A 204 0.25 -5.00 -2.50
C GLU A 204 0.91 -6.38 -2.55
N GLN A 205 1.98 -6.61 -1.78
CA GLN A 205 2.62 -7.91 -1.67
C GLN A 205 1.70 -8.95 -1.02
N THR A 206 0.93 -8.55 -0.02
CA THR A 206 -0.10 -9.39 0.60
C THR A 206 -1.22 -9.74 -0.40
N GLU A 207 -1.68 -8.75 -1.16
CA GLU A 207 -2.67 -8.96 -2.23
C GLU A 207 -2.15 -9.94 -3.31
N ALA A 208 -0.88 -9.80 -3.72
CA ALA A 208 -0.25 -10.71 -4.67
C ALA A 208 -0.19 -12.16 -4.14
N SER A 209 0.14 -12.35 -2.86
CA SER A 209 0.14 -13.66 -2.21
C SER A 209 -1.26 -14.29 -2.18
N ASN A 210 -2.29 -13.47 -1.92
CA ASN A 210 -3.68 -13.92 -1.93
C ASN A 210 -4.14 -14.33 -3.33
N LEU A 211 -3.79 -13.55 -4.36
CA LEU A 211 -4.08 -13.88 -5.76
C LEU A 211 -3.41 -15.19 -6.18
N ALA A 212 -2.13 -15.38 -5.84
CA ALA A 212 -1.39 -16.61 -6.13
C ALA A 212 -2.05 -17.83 -5.47
N SER A 213 -2.48 -17.70 -4.21
CA SER A 213 -3.20 -18.75 -3.49
C SER A 213 -4.55 -19.06 -4.13
N GLY A 214 -5.28 -18.04 -4.61
CA GLY A 214 -6.53 -18.19 -5.34
C GLY A 214 -6.35 -18.98 -6.64
N ILE A 215 -5.34 -18.64 -7.43
CA ILE A 215 -4.99 -19.36 -8.67
C ILE A 215 -4.67 -20.84 -8.38
N GLN A 216 -3.84 -21.11 -7.36
CA GLN A 216 -3.51 -22.49 -6.96
C GLN A 216 -4.74 -23.30 -6.52
N ASN A 217 -5.69 -22.66 -5.83
CA ASN A 217 -6.94 -23.31 -5.45
C ASN A 217 -7.77 -23.71 -6.67
N TYR A 218 -7.93 -22.81 -7.65
CA TYR A 218 -8.65 -23.13 -8.89
C TYR A 218 -7.95 -24.23 -9.70
N HIS A 219 -6.62 -24.24 -9.78
CA HIS A 219 -5.87 -25.36 -10.39
C HIS A 219 -6.13 -26.69 -9.67
N SER A 220 -6.08 -26.68 -8.34
CA SER A 220 -6.36 -27.88 -7.53
C SER A 220 -7.80 -28.39 -7.71
N GLN A 221 -8.77 -27.49 -7.89
CA GLN A 221 -10.16 -27.86 -8.21
C GLN A 221 -10.24 -28.53 -9.59
N LEU A 222 -9.61 -27.95 -10.61
CA LEU A 222 -9.57 -28.51 -11.95
C LEU A 222 -8.90 -29.90 -11.99
N GLU A 223 -7.80 -30.09 -11.27
CA GLU A 223 -7.11 -31.39 -11.17
C GLU A 223 -8.01 -32.46 -10.53
N ARG A 224 -8.70 -32.13 -9.43
CA ARG A 224 -9.65 -33.07 -8.78
C ARG A 224 -10.79 -33.46 -9.71
N GLU A 225 -11.34 -32.51 -10.47
CA GLU A 225 -12.38 -32.78 -11.46
C GLU A 225 -11.89 -33.64 -12.63
N GLN A 226 -10.60 -33.56 -12.99
CA GLN A 226 -9.99 -34.43 -14.01
C GLN A 226 -9.69 -35.84 -13.47
N VAL A 227 -9.18 -35.98 -12.25
CA VAL A 227 -8.89 -37.30 -11.66
C VAL A 227 -10.17 -38.12 -11.42
N SER A 228 -11.28 -37.47 -11.06
CA SER A 228 -12.59 -38.12 -10.92
C SER A 228 -13.17 -38.69 -12.22
N THR A 229 -12.55 -38.45 -13.39
CA THR A 229 -12.98 -39.03 -14.68
C THR A 229 -12.26 -40.32 -15.06
N LYS A 230 -11.19 -40.69 -14.34
CA LYS A 230 -10.36 -41.87 -14.65
C LYS A 230 -10.65 -43.10 -13.79
N ASN A 231 -11.44 -42.94 -12.73
CA ASN A 231 -11.90 -44.02 -11.83
C ASN A 231 -13.40 -44.21 -12.00
#